data_AF-A0A959FPW7-F1
#
_entry.id   AF-A0A959FPW7-F1
#
_cell.length_a   1.000
_cell.length_b   1.000
_cell.length_c   1.000
_cell.angle_alpha   90.00
_cell.angle_beta   90.00
_cell.angle_gamma   90.00
#
_symmetry.space_group_name_H-M   'P 1'
#
loop_
_entity.id
_entity.type
_entity.pdbx_description
1 polymer ?
#
loop_
_entity_poly.entity_id
_entity_poly.type
_entity_poly.pdbx_seq_one_letter_code
_entity_poly.pdbx_strand_id
1 'polypeptide(L)'
;KGAEYLAQMEARGVAPAVTNAHMQFSVAVSTSYFLEIAKLRALRVLWANVLAGYGLTDVPLPKVAVHQAMESQEGDVHTNMIKAATQAMAAATGGADLLFIVPANHARREPSTPFTRRIARNVQHLLQLESRFTNVIDPAAGSYYLEKVTTTLAEKAWARFQQVEAQGGFLEFEDLA
;
A
#
# COMPACT_ATOMS: atom_id res chain seq x y z
N LYS A 1 -0.35 -14.41 1.40
CA LYS A 1 -0.85 -13.90 2.71
C LYS A 1 -2.35 -13.64 2.70
N GLY A 2 -2.87 -12.67 1.92
CA GLY A 2 -4.31 -12.36 1.95
C GLY A 2 -5.20 -13.56 1.55
N ALA A 3 -4.89 -14.22 0.44
CA ALA A 3 -5.61 -15.41 -0.03
C ALA A 3 -5.60 -16.55 1.01
N GLU A 4 -4.42 -16.83 1.59
CA GLU A 4 -4.26 -17.78 2.70
C GLU A 4 -5.23 -17.50 3.87
N TYR A 5 -5.34 -16.24 4.30
CA TYR A 5 -6.31 -15.88 5.35
C TYR A 5 -7.76 -16.13 4.94
N LEU A 6 -8.13 -15.87 3.68
CA LEU A 6 -9.47 -16.19 3.18
C LEU A 6 -9.72 -17.70 3.24
N ALA A 7 -8.80 -18.51 2.70
CA ALA A 7 -8.91 -19.96 2.69
C ALA A 7 -9.02 -20.56 4.10
N GLN A 8 -8.19 -20.10 5.04
CA GLN A 8 -8.24 -20.58 6.43
C GLN A 8 -9.52 -20.17 7.16
N MET A 9 -10.04 -18.98 6.91
CA MET A 9 -11.30 -18.53 7.53
C MET A 9 -12.50 -19.27 6.95
N GLU A 10 -12.48 -19.56 5.65
CA GLU A 10 -13.49 -20.40 5.01
C GLU A 10 -13.47 -21.84 5.54
N ALA A 11 -12.29 -22.43 5.72
CA ALA A 11 -12.14 -23.74 6.35
C ALA A 11 -12.68 -23.79 7.81
N ARG A 12 -12.76 -22.63 8.48
CA ARG A 12 -13.36 -22.46 9.82
C ARG A 12 -14.85 -22.10 9.76
N GLY A 13 -15.47 -22.12 8.59
CA GLY A 13 -16.89 -21.85 8.38
C GLY A 13 -17.25 -20.36 8.27
N VAL A 14 -16.28 -19.46 8.13
CA VAL A 14 -16.54 -18.03 7.92
C VAL A 14 -16.54 -17.72 6.43
N ALA A 15 -17.68 -17.23 5.91
CA ALA A 15 -17.81 -16.91 4.50
C ALA A 15 -16.73 -15.92 4.02
N PRO A 16 -16.09 -16.13 2.84
CA PRO A 16 -15.02 -15.26 2.35
C PRO A 16 -15.40 -13.78 2.26
N ALA A 17 -16.66 -13.46 1.97
CA ALA A 17 -17.16 -12.08 1.94
C ALA A 17 -17.08 -11.38 3.30
N VAL A 18 -17.38 -12.11 4.38
CA VAL A 18 -17.30 -11.59 5.76
C VAL A 18 -15.85 -11.30 6.12
N THR A 19 -14.96 -12.25 5.82
CA THR A 19 -13.52 -12.10 6.04
C THR A 19 -12.99 -10.89 5.27
N ASN A 20 -13.27 -10.78 3.97
CA ASN A 20 -12.85 -9.64 3.15
C ASN A 20 -13.31 -8.29 3.73
N ALA A 21 -14.56 -8.19 4.19
CA ALA A 21 -15.09 -6.96 4.79
C ALA A 21 -14.37 -6.52 6.07
N HIS A 22 -13.68 -7.45 6.75
CA HIS A 22 -12.95 -7.20 8.00
C HIS A 22 -11.43 -7.22 7.82
N MET A 23 -10.95 -7.28 6.58
CA MET A 23 -9.53 -7.22 6.26
C MET A 23 -9.06 -5.78 6.03
N GLN A 24 -7.76 -5.57 6.23
CA GLN A 24 -7.04 -4.37 5.85
C GLN A 24 -5.66 -4.77 5.31
N PHE A 25 -5.21 -4.11 4.25
CA PHE A 25 -3.83 -4.23 3.81
C PHE A 25 -2.97 -3.13 4.43
N SER A 26 -1.80 -3.50 4.94
CA SER A 26 -0.78 -2.54 5.38
C SER A 26 0.45 -2.68 4.49
N VAL A 27 0.85 -1.61 3.81
CA VAL A 27 1.98 -1.61 2.88
C VAL A 27 2.90 -0.41 3.10
N ALA A 28 4.19 -0.62 2.95
CA ALA A 28 5.18 0.45 3.04
C ALA A 28 5.20 1.28 1.75
N VAL A 29 5.59 2.55 1.79
CA VAL A 29 5.93 3.36 0.60
C VAL A 29 7.35 3.89 0.74
N SER A 30 8.20 3.58 -0.24
CA SER A 30 9.61 3.99 -0.35
C SER A 30 9.76 5.27 -1.19
N THR A 31 10.99 5.63 -1.54
CA THR A 31 11.32 6.87 -2.26
C THR A 31 10.99 6.83 -3.76
N SER A 32 10.63 5.67 -4.32
CA SER A 32 10.35 5.52 -5.76
C SER A 32 8.94 6.00 -6.13
N TYR A 33 8.77 7.32 -6.26
CA TYR A 33 7.46 7.99 -6.41
C TYR A 33 6.45 7.27 -7.33
N PHE A 34 6.79 7.05 -8.59
CA PHE A 34 5.85 6.47 -9.56
C PHE A 34 5.63 4.97 -9.36
N LEU A 35 6.65 4.24 -8.93
CA LEU A 35 6.55 2.80 -8.69
C LEU A 35 5.63 2.54 -7.49
N GLU A 36 5.69 3.41 -6.49
CA GLU A 36 4.82 3.34 -5.32
C GLU A 36 3.35 3.62 -5.67
N ILE A 37 3.08 4.63 -6.53
CA ILE A 37 1.73 4.85 -7.08
C ILE A 37 1.24 3.59 -7.81
N ALA A 38 2.05 3.06 -8.72
CA ALA A 38 1.72 1.88 -9.49
C ALA A 38 1.50 0.64 -8.60
N LYS A 39 2.27 0.48 -7.52
CA LYS A 39 2.14 -0.61 -6.56
C LYS A 39 0.80 -0.60 -5.84
N LEU A 40 0.35 0.56 -5.37
CA LEU A 40 -0.94 0.69 -4.69
C LEU A 40 -2.11 0.41 -5.65
N ARG A 41 -2.03 0.91 -6.89
CA ARG A 41 -3.02 0.61 -7.94
C ARG A 41 -3.04 -0.89 -8.28
N ALA A 42 -1.88 -1.50 -8.50
CA ALA A 42 -1.74 -2.91 -8.81
C ALA A 42 -2.28 -3.81 -7.68
N LEU A 43 -2.03 -3.46 -6.41
CA LEU A 43 -2.55 -4.21 -5.26
C LEU A 43 -4.08 -4.36 -5.31
N ARG A 44 -4.80 -3.28 -5.64
CA ARG A 44 -6.27 -3.30 -5.71
C ARG A 44 -6.77 -4.20 -6.85
N VAL A 45 -6.12 -4.12 -8.02
CA VAL A 45 -6.43 -4.99 -9.17
C VAL A 45 -6.19 -6.45 -8.83
N LEU A 46 -5.04 -6.77 -8.23
CA LEU A 46 -4.67 -8.13 -7.85
C LEU A 46 -5.64 -8.70 -6.82
N TRP A 47 -6.02 -7.90 -5.82
CA TRP A 47 -6.98 -8.36 -4.80
C TRP A 47 -8.38 -8.58 -5.38
N ALA A 48 -8.84 -7.71 -6.28
CA ALA A 48 -10.09 -7.93 -7.00
C ALA A 48 -10.08 -9.25 -7.78
N ASN A 49 -8.96 -9.61 -8.41
CA ASN A 49 -8.81 -10.90 -9.10
C ASN A 49 -8.87 -12.10 -8.14
N VAL A 50 -8.27 -11.99 -6.95
CA VAL A 50 -8.40 -13.03 -5.91
C VAL A 50 -9.86 -13.21 -5.52
N LEU A 51 -10.56 -12.11 -5.21
CA LEU A 51 -11.98 -12.15 -4.83
C LEU A 51 -12.88 -12.72 -5.94
N ALA A 52 -12.60 -12.39 -7.20
CA ALA A 52 -13.31 -12.96 -8.35
C ALA A 52 -13.15 -14.49 -8.41
N GLY A 53 -12.00 -15.03 -8.01
CA GLY A 53 -11.79 -16.47 -7.86
C GLY A 53 -12.70 -17.14 -6.82
N TYR A 54 -13.16 -16.38 -5.83
CA TYR A 54 -14.18 -16.79 -4.84
C TYR A 54 -15.61 -16.43 -5.26
N GLY A 55 -15.81 -15.95 -6.49
CA GLY A 55 -17.12 -15.50 -6.98
C GLY A 55 -17.60 -14.16 -6.38
N LEU A 56 -16.70 -13.40 -5.75
CA LEU A 56 -17.01 -12.12 -5.09
C LEU A 56 -16.62 -10.95 -5.98
N THR A 57 -17.47 -10.57 -6.93
CA THR A 57 -17.21 -9.47 -7.88
C THR A 57 -17.82 -8.13 -7.45
N ASP A 58 -18.83 -8.14 -6.58
CA ASP A 58 -19.56 -6.95 -6.12
C ASP A 58 -19.43 -6.76 -4.60
N VAL A 59 -18.20 -6.87 -4.09
CA VAL A 59 -17.87 -6.63 -2.68
C VAL A 59 -16.89 -5.47 -2.55
N PRO A 60 -16.98 -4.66 -1.49
CA PRO A 60 -16.02 -3.58 -1.28
C PRO A 60 -14.60 -4.14 -1.09
N LEU A 61 -13.62 -3.48 -1.70
CA LEU A 61 -12.22 -3.81 -1.48
C LEU A 61 -11.78 -3.40 -0.07
N PRO A 62 -10.90 -4.17 0.58
CA PRO A 62 -10.32 -3.80 1.86
C PRO A 62 -9.60 -2.45 1.81
N LYS A 63 -9.62 -1.75 2.94
CA LYS A 63 -8.84 -0.51 3.09
C LYS A 63 -7.35 -0.81 2.97
N VAL A 64 -6.61 0.11 2.37
CA VAL A 64 -5.15 0.08 2.24
C VAL A 64 -4.55 1.15 3.15
N ALA A 65 -3.98 0.71 4.26
CA ALA A 65 -3.17 1.52 5.14
C ALA A 65 -1.73 1.58 4.60
N VAL A 66 -1.21 2.79 4.44
CA VAL A 66 0.14 3.03 3.94
C VAL A 66 1.00 3.59 5.06
N HIS A 67 2.18 3.02 5.25
CA HIS A 67 3.19 3.56 6.14
C HIS A 67 4.45 3.93 5.37
N GLN A 68 5.15 4.97 5.79
CA GLN A 68 6.46 5.29 5.25
C GLN A 68 7.46 4.16 5.59
N ALA A 69 8.22 3.70 4.60
CA ALA A 69 9.34 2.79 4.82
C ALA A 69 10.35 3.43 5.77
N MET A 70 10.55 2.87 6.97
CA MET A 70 11.44 3.46 7.98
C MET A 70 12.90 3.45 7.50
N GLU A 71 13.28 2.45 6.72
CA GLU A 71 14.57 2.28 6.06
C GLU A 71 14.88 3.35 5.01
N SER A 72 13.87 4.13 4.57
CA SER A 72 14.08 5.23 3.63
C SER A 72 14.66 6.50 4.28
N GLN A 73 14.61 6.59 5.61
CA GLN A 73 15.18 7.71 6.36
C GLN A 73 16.70 7.55 6.53
N GLU A 74 17.41 8.68 6.42
CA GLU A 74 18.85 8.79 6.59
C GLU A 74 19.20 9.69 7.79
N GLY A 75 20.49 9.93 8.03
CA GLY A 75 20.95 10.75 9.17
C GLY A 75 20.52 12.21 9.11
N ASP A 76 20.27 12.79 7.93
CA ASP A 76 19.80 14.16 7.79
C ASP A 76 18.27 14.28 7.94
N VAL A 77 17.84 14.99 8.98
CA VAL A 77 16.44 15.17 9.35
C VAL A 77 15.68 16.01 8.32
N HIS A 78 16.33 17.01 7.72
CA HIS A 78 15.67 17.88 6.75
C HIS A 78 15.38 17.15 5.44
N THR A 79 16.33 16.36 4.95
CA THR A 79 16.13 15.48 3.80
C THR A 79 14.99 14.49 4.05
N ASN A 80 14.88 13.93 5.25
CA ASN A 80 13.78 13.02 5.60
C ASN A 80 12.40 13.70 5.56
N MET A 81 12.31 15.00 5.87
CA MET A 81 11.05 15.76 5.73
C MET A 81 10.65 15.92 4.26
N ILE A 82 11.62 16.14 3.37
CA ILE A 82 11.37 16.23 1.91
C ILE A 82 10.90 14.87 1.37
N LYS A 83 11.59 13.78 1.76
CA LYS A 83 11.19 12.41 1.41
C LYS A 83 9.79 12.07 1.91
N ALA A 84 9.47 12.45 3.15
CA ALA A 84 8.14 12.23 3.71
C ALA A 84 7.03 12.89 2.89
N ALA A 85 7.26 14.10 2.37
CA ALA A 85 6.29 14.78 1.50
C ALA A 85 6.09 14.03 0.17
N THR A 86 7.17 13.59 -0.49
CA THR A 86 7.06 12.86 -1.77
C THR A 86 6.43 11.48 -1.60
N GLN A 87 6.76 10.77 -0.53
CA GLN A 87 6.15 9.49 -0.16
C GLN A 87 4.65 9.63 0.14
N ALA A 88 4.28 10.68 0.88
CA ALA A 88 2.88 10.98 1.18
C ALA A 88 2.08 11.31 -0.09
N MET A 89 2.65 12.09 -1.01
CA MET A 89 2.03 12.38 -2.30
C MET A 89 1.83 11.11 -3.13
N ALA A 90 2.85 10.25 -3.22
CA ALA A 90 2.74 8.97 -3.93
C ALA A 90 1.63 8.08 -3.34
N ALA A 91 1.56 8.00 -2.00
CA ALA A 91 0.53 7.25 -1.30
C ALA A 91 -0.88 7.80 -1.59
N ALA A 92 -1.05 9.14 -1.54
CA ALA A 92 -2.32 9.79 -1.83
C ALA A 92 -2.74 9.57 -3.29
N THR A 93 -1.84 9.77 -4.26
CA THR A 93 -2.13 9.53 -5.69
C THR A 93 -2.41 8.07 -5.99
N GLY A 94 -1.73 7.12 -5.34
CA GLY A 94 -1.99 5.69 -5.46
C GLY A 94 -3.28 5.22 -4.76
N GLY A 95 -4.01 6.15 -4.12
CA GLY A 95 -5.30 5.88 -3.50
C GLY A 95 -5.20 5.22 -2.13
N ALA A 96 -4.25 5.60 -1.28
CA ALA A 96 -4.19 5.13 0.11
C ALA A 96 -5.43 5.56 0.93
N ASP A 97 -5.97 4.66 1.74
CA ASP A 97 -7.11 4.95 2.63
C ASP A 97 -6.65 5.53 3.99
N LEU A 98 -5.49 5.07 4.48
CA LEU A 98 -4.85 5.60 5.68
C LEU A 98 -3.37 5.87 5.38
N LEU A 99 -2.81 6.93 5.98
CA LEU A 99 -1.42 7.32 5.78
C LEU A 99 -0.71 7.56 7.11
N PHE A 100 0.40 6.85 7.32
CA PHE A 100 1.28 6.98 8.48
C PHE A 100 2.64 7.54 8.04
N ILE A 101 2.93 8.77 8.46
CA ILE A 101 4.21 9.43 8.20
C ILE A 101 5.10 9.28 9.43
N VAL A 102 6.31 8.79 9.24
CA VAL A 102 7.27 8.56 10.32
C VAL A 102 7.96 9.89 10.66
N PRO A 103 8.09 10.28 11.94
CA PRO A 103 8.84 11.48 12.32
C PRO A 103 10.25 11.46 11.74
N ALA A 104 10.71 12.59 11.22
CA ALA A 104 11.93 12.69 10.40
C ALA A 104 13.26 12.40 11.13
N ASN A 105 13.24 12.25 12.46
CA ASN A 105 14.40 11.90 13.28
C ASN A 105 14.46 10.41 13.67
N HIS A 106 13.60 9.57 13.09
CA HIS A 106 13.55 8.15 13.43
C HIS A 106 14.87 7.42 13.14
N ALA A 107 15.52 7.71 12.00
CA ALA A 107 16.81 7.10 11.65
C ALA A 107 17.94 7.39 12.67
N ARG A 108 17.84 8.49 13.43
CA ARG A 108 18.81 8.82 14.49
C ARG A 108 18.60 8.03 15.78
N ARG A 109 17.55 7.18 15.85
CA ARG A 109 17.14 6.43 17.05
C ARG A 109 16.85 7.33 18.25
N GLU A 110 16.48 8.58 17.98
CA GLU A 110 16.07 9.55 18.98
C GLU A 110 14.56 9.47 19.21
N PRO A 111 14.06 9.78 20.43
CA PRO A 111 12.64 10.00 20.64
C PRO A 111 12.11 11.08 19.69
N SER A 112 10.91 10.88 19.15
CA SER A 112 10.28 11.93 18.33
C SER A 112 10.11 13.22 19.15
N THR A 113 10.37 14.37 18.54
CA THR A 113 10.20 15.67 19.18
C THR A 113 8.80 16.22 18.87
N PRO A 114 8.27 17.19 19.65
CA PRO A 114 7.03 17.86 19.30
C PRO A 114 7.06 18.47 17.90
N PHE A 115 8.23 18.95 17.47
CA PHE A 115 8.45 19.49 16.13
C PHE A 115 8.35 18.41 15.05
N THR A 116 9.09 17.30 15.15
CA THR A 116 9.08 16.27 14.10
C THR A 116 7.72 15.58 14.00
N ARG A 117 7.00 15.38 15.11
CA ARG A 117 5.61 14.90 15.10
C ARG A 117 4.66 15.89 14.42
N ARG A 118 4.82 17.18 14.69
CA ARG A 118 4.00 18.23 14.05
C ARG A 118 4.19 18.23 12.54
N ILE A 119 5.43 18.16 12.07
CA ILE A 119 5.72 18.12 10.63
C ILE A 119 5.10 16.87 9.99
N ALA A 120 5.30 15.68 10.57
CA ALA A 120 4.73 14.44 10.05
C ALA A 120 3.20 14.48 9.91
N ARG A 121 2.48 15.04 10.89
CA ARG A 121 1.03 15.25 10.79
C ARG A 121 0.66 16.30 9.74
N ASN A 122 1.36 17.43 9.74
CA ASN A 122 1.01 18.57 8.89
C ASN A 122 1.19 18.27 7.39
N VAL A 123 2.09 17.37 7.00
CA VAL A 123 2.19 16.90 5.60
C VAL A 123 0.86 16.30 5.14
N GLN A 124 0.18 15.52 5.98
CA GLN A 124 -1.12 14.95 5.64
C GLN A 124 -2.20 16.05 5.50
N HIS A 125 -2.22 17.01 6.43
CA HIS A 125 -3.14 18.14 6.36
C HIS A 125 -2.90 18.99 5.10
N LEU A 126 -1.64 19.24 4.73
CA LEU A 126 -1.28 20.01 3.54
C LEU A 126 -1.83 19.34 2.27
N LEU A 127 -1.69 18.01 2.16
CA LEU A 127 -2.20 17.27 1.02
C LEU A 127 -3.73 17.30 0.94
N GLN A 128 -4.41 17.16 2.08
CA GLN A 128 -5.87 17.15 2.15
C GLN A 128 -6.51 18.53 1.96
N LEU A 129 -5.93 19.57 2.57
CA LEU A 129 -6.57 20.88 2.70
C LEU A 129 -6.10 21.89 1.65
N GLU A 130 -4.85 21.80 1.19
CA GLU A 130 -4.23 22.86 0.37
C GLU A 130 -3.83 22.37 -1.02
N SER A 131 -3.48 21.10 -1.17
CA SER A 131 -2.92 20.56 -2.42
C SER A 131 -3.96 20.07 -3.42
N ARG A 132 -5.26 20.07 -3.06
CA ARG A 132 -6.39 19.65 -3.91
C ARG A 132 -6.31 18.20 -4.43
N PHE A 133 -5.57 17.33 -3.74
CA PHE A 133 -5.49 15.90 -4.08
C PHE A 133 -6.84 15.19 -3.93
N THR A 134 -7.80 15.80 -3.24
CA THR A 134 -9.15 15.28 -3.02
C THR A 134 -10.15 15.64 -4.13
N ASN A 135 -9.77 16.49 -5.09
CA ASN A 135 -10.69 17.00 -6.10
C ASN A 135 -11.01 16.00 -7.22
N VAL A 136 -10.11 15.05 -7.49
CA VAL A 136 -10.21 14.09 -8.60
C VAL A 136 -9.91 12.69 -8.10
N ILE A 137 -10.75 11.73 -8.51
CA ILE A 137 -10.53 10.31 -8.25
C ILE A 137 -9.45 9.81 -9.22
N ASP A 138 -8.40 9.18 -8.68
CA ASP A 138 -7.22 8.68 -9.41
C ASP A 138 -6.66 9.67 -10.46
N PRO A 139 -5.96 10.75 -10.05
CA PRO A 139 -5.38 11.71 -10.99
C PRO A 139 -4.27 11.12 -11.87
N ALA A 140 -3.80 9.89 -11.58
CA ALA A 140 -2.81 9.19 -12.39
C ALA A 140 -3.42 8.43 -13.57
N ALA A 141 -4.75 8.25 -13.60
CA ALA A 141 -5.45 7.51 -14.63
C ALA A 141 -5.18 8.07 -16.03
N GLY A 142 -4.88 7.19 -16.98
CA GLY A 142 -4.60 7.54 -18.38
C GLY A 142 -3.16 7.98 -18.68
N SER A 143 -2.31 8.12 -17.66
CA SER A 143 -0.87 8.32 -17.87
C SER A 143 -0.23 7.07 -18.48
N TYR A 144 0.25 7.15 -19.72
CA TYR A 144 0.87 6.00 -20.42
C TYR A 144 1.93 5.29 -19.56
N TYR A 145 2.77 6.06 -18.87
CA TYR A 145 3.82 5.50 -18.03
C TYR A 145 3.25 4.77 -16.79
N LEU A 146 2.33 5.41 -16.06
CA LEU A 146 1.77 4.80 -14.85
C LEU A 146 0.89 3.60 -15.18
N GLU A 147 0.12 3.63 -16.27
CA GLU A 147 -0.65 2.46 -16.71
C GLU A 147 0.28 1.29 -17.07
N LYS A 148 1.32 1.53 -17.86
CA LYS A 148 2.26 0.48 -18.24
C LYS A 148 2.97 -0.13 -17.03
N VAL A 149 3.48 0.71 -16.11
CA VAL A 149 4.17 0.22 -14.91
C VAL A 149 3.22 -0.52 -13.97
N THR A 150 1.98 -0.03 -13.82
CA THR A 150 0.94 -0.70 -13.00
C THR A 150 0.65 -2.10 -13.55
N THR A 151 0.41 -2.22 -14.86
CA THR A 151 0.13 -3.51 -15.51
C THR A 151 1.32 -4.46 -15.41
N THR A 152 2.54 -4.01 -15.75
CA THR A 152 3.73 -4.87 -15.66
C THR A 152 3.99 -5.34 -14.22
N LEU A 153 3.75 -4.49 -13.23
CA LEU A 153 3.91 -4.87 -11.83
C LEU A 153 2.84 -5.88 -11.40
N ALA A 154 1.59 -5.67 -11.81
CA ALA A 154 0.49 -6.59 -11.54
C ALA A 154 0.75 -7.97 -12.17
N GLU A 155 1.12 -8.04 -13.45
CA GLU A 155 1.42 -9.30 -14.16
C GLU A 155 2.53 -10.11 -13.46
N LYS A 156 3.64 -9.45 -13.11
CA LYS A 156 4.75 -10.09 -12.40
C LYS A 156 4.35 -10.57 -11.02
N ALA A 157 3.63 -9.75 -10.26
CA ALA A 157 3.14 -10.12 -8.94
C ALA A 157 2.13 -11.27 -9.00
N TRP A 158 1.26 -11.29 -10.02
CA TRP A 158 0.30 -12.37 -10.23
C TRP A 158 0.98 -13.68 -10.59
N ALA A 159 1.97 -13.66 -11.48
CA ALA A 159 2.76 -14.84 -11.81
C ALA A 159 3.47 -15.41 -10.57
N ARG A 160 4.06 -14.53 -9.74
CA ARG A 160 4.67 -14.95 -8.46
C ARG A 160 3.62 -15.51 -7.50
N PHE A 161 2.44 -14.89 -7.40
CA PHE A 161 1.34 -15.41 -6.60
C PHE A 161 0.93 -16.82 -7.02
N GLN A 162 0.75 -17.07 -8.33
CA GLN A 162 0.41 -18.40 -8.84
C GLN A 162 1.50 -19.44 -8.54
N GLN A 163 2.78 -19.07 -8.59
CA GLN A 163 3.88 -19.96 -8.18
C GLN A 163 3.77 -20.34 -6.70
N VAL A 164 3.44 -19.38 -5.84
CA VAL A 164 3.25 -19.61 -4.40
C VAL A 164 2.07 -20.55 -4.16
N GLU A 165 0.92 -20.30 -4.81
CA GLU A 165 -0.26 -21.16 -4.68
C GLU A 165 0.00 -22.59 -5.21
N ALA A 166 0.75 -22.73 -6.30
CA ALA A 166 1.12 -24.04 -6.85
C ALA A 166 2.04 -24.86 -5.92
N GLN A 167 2.72 -24.21 -4.97
CA GLN A 167 3.61 -24.84 -3.98
C GLN A 167 2.95 -25.02 -2.62
N GLY A 168 1.61 -25.02 -2.55
CA GLY A 168 0.88 -25.25 -1.30
C GLY A 168 0.46 -23.98 -0.57
N GLY A 169 0.58 -22.82 -1.20
CA GLY A 169 0.13 -21.55 -0.65
C GLY A 169 1.20 -20.83 0.16
N PHE A 170 0.80 -19.79 0.89
CA PHE A 170 1.77 -18.85 1.47
C PHE A 170 2.58 -19.43 2.63
N LEU A 171 1.99 -20.34 3.42
CA LEU A 171 2.64 -20.89 4.61
C LEU A 171 3.70 -21.95 4.30
N GLU A 172 3.52 -22.69 3.20
CA GLU A 172 4.44 -23.75 2.77
C GLU A 172 5.55 -23.24 1.86
N PHE A 173 5.43 -22.00 1.38
CA PHE A 173 6.37 -21.42 0.43
C PHE A 173 7.70 -21.05 1.09
N GLU A 174 8.76 -21.81 0.78
CA GLU A 174 10.08 -21.67 1.42
C GLU A 174 10.91 -20.48 0.89
N ASP A 175 10.56 -19.89 -0.26
CA ASP A 175 11.41 -18.91 -0.96
C ASP A 175 10.86 -17.47 -0.91
N LEU A 176 10.63 -16.98 0.31
CA LEU A 176 10.12 -15.62 0.58
C LEU A 176 11.19 -14.52 0.52
N ALA A 177 12.44 -14.87 0.21
CA ALA A 177 13.60 -13.98 0.26
C ALA A 177 13.68 -13.01 -0.93
#